data_AF-A0A382JK02-F1
#
_entry.id   AF-A0A382JK02-F1
#
_cell.length_a   1.000
_cell.length_b   1.000
_cell.length_c   1.000
_cell.angle_alpha   90.00
_cell.angle_beta   90.00
_cell.angle_gamma   90.00
#
_symmetry.space_group_name_H-M   'P 1'
#
loop_
_entity.id
_entity.type
_entity.pdbx_description
1 polymer ?
#
loop_
_entity_poly.entity_id
_entity_poly.type
_entity_poly.pdbx_seq_one_letter_code
_entity_poly.pdbx_strand_id
1 'polypeptide(L)'
;MEFISDDNISGISEITDTQLNSSVSELVAKLSNKFRGQTLNDEEQLLEYIKYDELKATNSLVLATAISGIRSAFLDLFSRRMEMSLKKFLCINSNIDLNFSNEIELYANINRSLLPDNNGPVERSSRTFANEALSAVKRGFKTVKCAPFDECKAPFNTQNCLPSEAIVGLE
;
A
#
# COMPACT_ATOMS: atom_id res chain seq x y z
N MET A 1 7.80 8.90 6.94
CA MET A 1 8.33 8.70 8.30
C MET A 1 9.74 8.16 8.18
N GLU A 2 10.62 8.54 9.10
CA GLU A 2 12.02 8.13 9.11
C GLU A 2 12.46 7.78 10.54
N PHE A 3 13.22 6.69 10.67
CA PHE A 3 13.94 6.32 11.88
C PHE A 3 15.43 6.30 11.58
N ILE A 4 16.23 6.88 12.47
CA ILE A 4 17.67 6.97 12.32
C ILE A 4 18.29 6.34 13.56
N SER A 5 19.19 5.38 13.35
CA SER A 5 19.98 4.75 14.41
C SER A 5 21.20 5.57 14.78
N ASP A 6 21.87 5.19 15.87
CA ASP A 6 23.09 5.83 16.37
C ASP A 6 24.30 5.65 15.42
N ASP A 7 24.34 4.56 14.66
CA ASP A 7 25.26 4.32 13.53
C ASP A 7 24.86 5.07 12.24
N ASN A 8 23.89 6.00 12.33
CA ASN A 8 23.44 6.88 11.25
C ASN A 8 22.84 6.15 10.03
N ILE A 9 22.20 5.01 10.27
CA ILE A 9 21.45 4.26 9.26
C ILE A 9 19.99 4.69 9.33
N SER A 10 19.46 5.17 8.21
CA SER A 10 18.07 5.60 8.08
C SER A 10 17.20 4.48 7.52
N GLY A 11 16.06 4.22 8.16
CA GLY A 11 14.95 3.46 7.59
C GLY A 11 13.76 4.36 7.30
N ILE A 12 13.19 4.23 6.10
CA ILE A 12 12.13 5.12 5.62
C ILE A 12 10.87 4.32 5.32
N SER A 13 9.72 4.88 5.68
CA SER A 13 8.42 4.38 5.24
C SER A 13 7.45 5.49 4.90
N GLU A 14 6.53 5.17 4.00
CA GLU A 14 5.39 6.00 3.67
C GLU A 14 4.11 5.32 4.17
N ILE A 15 3.20 6.11 4.73
CA ILE A 15 1.87 5.68 5.13
C ILE A 15 0.86 6.67 4.56
N THR A 16 -0.32 6.17 4.19
CA THR A 16 -1.44 7.01 3.73
C THR A 16 -2.48 7.12 4.85
N ASP A 17 -2.87 8.35 5.21
CA ASP A 17 -3.86 8.64 6.24
C ASP A 17 -5.18 9.21 5.71
N THR A 18 -5.27 9.50 4.42
CA THR A 18 -6.42 10.15 3.76
C THR A 18 -7.76 9.42 3.86
N GLN A 19 -7.78 8.16 4.32
CA GLN A 19 -9.00 7.36 4.51
C GLN A 19 -9.25 7.03 5.99
N LEU A 20 -8.53 7.67 6.91
CA LEU A 20 -8.59 7.39 8.32
C LEU A 20 -9.35 8.49 9.06
N ASN A 21 -10.07 8.07 10.10
CA ASN A 21 -10.90 8.97 10.92
C ASN A 21 -10.07 9.87 11.86
N SER A 22 -8.75 9.68 11.90
CA SER A 22 -7.82 10.45 12.73
C SER A 22 -6.40 10.41 12.17
N SER A 23 -5.59 11.41 12.52
CA SER A 23 -4.18 11.44 12.16
C SER A 23 -3.41 10.22 12.72
N VAL A 24 -2.58 9.61 11.88
CA VAL A 24 -1.71 8.49 12.27
C VAL A 24 -0.43 8.99 12.96
N SER A 25 -0.05 10.26 12.75
CA SER A 25 1.24 10.80 13.18
C SER A 25 1.42 10.81 14.71
N GLU A 26 0.37 11.14 15.46
CA GLU A 26 0.39 11.13 16.93
C GLU A 26 0.62 9.72 17.48
N LEU A 27 -0.04 8.74 16.87
CA LEU A 27 0.07 7.34 17.28
C LEU A 27 1.45 6.78 16.97
N VAL A 28 1.96 7.09 15.77
CA VAL A 28 3.35 6.82 15.39
C VAL A 28 4.32 7.40 16.42
N ALA A 29 4.18 8.68 16.78
CA ALA A 29 5.07 9.33 17.74
C ALA A 29 5.00 8.67 19.13
N LYS A 30 3.79 8.34 19.59
CA LYS A 30 3.56 7.64 20.86
C LYS A 30 4.22 6.26 20.88
N LEU A 31 4.02 5.45 19.84
CA LEU A 31 4.63 4.12 19.74
C LEU A 31 6.15 4.22 19.62
N SER A 32 6.64 5.19 18.84
CA SER A 32 8.08 5.44 18.63
C SER A 32 8.83 5.75 19.93
N ASN A 33 8.18 6.44 20.86
CA ASN A 33 8.79 6.73 22.15
C ASN A 33 9.05 5.49 23.01
N LYS A 34 8.38 4.36 22.75
CA LYS A 34 8.58 3.12 23.53
C LYS A 34 9.94 2.48 23.30
N PHE A 35 10.52 2.66 22.12
CA PHE A 35 11.80 2.07 21.74
C PHE A 35 12.92 3.11 21.54
N ARG A 36 12.69 4.36 21.96
CA ARG A 36 13.75 5.39 21.98
C ARG A 36 14.85 5.00 22.96
N GLY A 37 16.10 5.04 22.49
CA GLY A 37 17.28 4.67 23.30
C GLY A 37 17.40 3.17 23.59
N GLN A 38 16.56 2.34 22.98
CA GLN A 38 16.67 0.88 23.05
C GLN A 38 17.57 0.38 21.92
N THR A 39 18.27 -0.72 22.17
CA THR A 39 18.98 -1.45 21.12
C THR A 39 18.03 -2.48 20.51
N LEU A 40 17.72 -2.29 19.23
CA LEU A 40 16.89 -3.20 18.44
C LEU A 40 17.74 -3.79 17.31
N ASN A 41 17.90 -5.11 17.31
CA ASN A 41 18.72 -5.84 16.35
C ASN A 41 17.90 -6.48 15.22
N ASP A 42 16.61 -6.75 15.48
CA ASP A 42 15.71 -7.42 14.55
C ASP A 42 14.25 -6.99 14.76
N GLU A 43 13.36 -7.49 13.88
CA GLU A 43 11.93 -7.19 13.94
C GLU A 43 11.24 -7.83 15.14
N GLU A 44 11.72 -8.99 15.63
CA GLU A 44 11.11 -9.67 16.77
C GLU A 44 11.20 -8.79 18.03
N GLN A 45 12.38 -8.21 18.28
CA GLN A 45 12.58 -7.25 19.37
C GLN A 45 11.68 -6.02 19.22
N LEU A 46 11.53 -5.47 18.01
CA LEU A 46 10.60 -4.36 17.77
C LEU A 46 9.17 -4.74 18.16
N LEU A 47 8.71 -5.93 17.75
CA LEU A 47 7.37 -6.42 18.03
C LEU A 47 7.13 -6.60 19.54
N GLU A 48 8.13 -6.94 20.34
CA GLU A 48 7.98 -7.01 21.80
C GLU A 48 7.54 -5.67 22.42
N TYR A 49 8.06 -4.53 21.94
CA TYR A 49 7.69 -3.20 22.46
C TYR A 49 6.28 -2.76 22.05
N ILE A 50 5.74 -3.30 20.95
CA ILE A 50 4.42 -2.94 20.41
C ILE A 50 3.39 -4.07 20.47
N LYS A 51 3.72 -5.21 21.09
CA LYS A 51 2.90 -6.43 21.14
C LYS A 51 1.48 -6.20 21.62
N TYR A 52 1.31 -5.41 22.69
CA TYR A 52 -0.01 -5.08 23.22
C TYR A 52 -0.84 -4.20 22.28
N ASP A 53 -0.19 -3.35 21.50
CA ASP A 53 -0.87 -2.52 20.50
C ASP A 53 -1.18 -3.34 19.24
N GLU A 54 -0.30 -4.26 18.86
CA GLU A 54 -0.53 -5.20 17.75
C GLU A 54 -1.78 -6.04 17.98
N LEU A 55 -1.96 -6.59 19.18
CA LEU A 55 -3.19 -7.33 19.55
C LEU A 55 -4.47 -6.49 19.41
N LYS A 56 -4.37 -5.16 19.56
CA LYS A 56 -5.50 -4.23 19.40
C LYS A 56 -5.68 -3.77 17.96
N ALA A 57 -4.67 -3.92 17.11
CA ALA A 57 -4.66 -3.41 15.75
C ALA A 57 -5.74 -4.05 14.86
N THR A 58 -6.11 -5.30 15.15
CA THR A 58 -7.22 -6.01 14.46
C THR A 58 -8.54 -5.24 14.51
N ASN A 59 -8.74 -4.42 15.55
CA ASN A 59 -9.96 -3.64 15.76
C ASN A 59 -9.76 -2.13 15.51
N SER A 60 -8.59 -1.70 15.04
CA SER A 60 -8.29 -0.29 14.80
C SER A 60 -7.40 -0.12 13.58
N LEU A 61 -8.02 0.32 12.48
CA LEU A 61 -7.32 0.57 11.22
C LEU A 61 -6.21 1.62 11.39
N VAL A 62 -6.47 2.68 12.16
CA VAL A 62 -5.47 3.73 12.45
C VAL A 62 -4.24 3.13 13.15
N LEU A 63 -4.46 2.23 14.10
CA LEU A 63 -3.38 1.56 14.81
C LEU A 63 -2.62 0.57 13.91
N ALA A 64 -3.35 -0.21 13.12
CA ALA A 64 -2.75 -1.11 12.14
C ALA A 64 -1.88 -0.35 11.12
N THR A 65 -2.34 0.82 10.64
CA THR A 65 -1.57 1.69 9.74
C THR A 65 -0.31 2.24 10.42
N ALA A 66 -0.41 2.71 11.68
CA ALA A 66 0.74 3.19 12.43
C ALA A 66 1.80 2.09 12.60
N ILE A 67 1.38 0.89 13.04
CA ILE A 67 2.26 -0.26 13.23
C ILE A 67 2.90 -0.69 11.91
N SER A 68 2.12 -0.76 10.83
CA SER A 68 2.64 -1.12 9.50
C SER A 68 3.69 -0.14 9.00
N GLY A 69 3.48 1.16 9.21
CA GLY A 69 4.46 2.19 8.90
C GLY A 69 5.75 2.03 9.68
N ILE A 70 5.65 1.78 10.99
CA ILE A 70 6.83 1.62 11.87
C ILE A 70 7.61 0.39 11.43
N ARG A 71 6.94 -0.77 11.30
CA ARG A 71 7.57 -2.01 10.86
C ARG A 71 8.26 -1.86 9.51
N SER A 72 7.60 -1.22 8.53
CA SER A 72 8.20 -1.00 7.20
C SER A 72 9.49 -0.18 7.26
N ALA A 73 9.54 0.86 8.10
CA ALA A 73 10.74 1.67 8.24
C ALA A 73 11.87 0.90 8.95
N PHE A 74 11.56 0.11 9.97
CA PHE A 74 12.56 -0.74 10.65
C PHE A 74 13.07 -1.85 9.75
N LEU A 75 12.22 -2.47 8.93
CA LEU A 75 12.64 -3.47 7.94
C LEU A 75 13.59 -2.85 6.90
N ASP A 76 13.30 -1.64 6.41
CA ASP A 76 14.23 -0.89 5.55
C ASP A 76 15.57 -0.64 6.27
N LEU A 77 15.53 -0.16 7.53
CA LEU A 77 16.72 0.08 8.36
C LEU A 77 17.57 -1.19 8.54
N PHE A 78 16.96 -2.30 8.96
CA PHE A 78 17.66 -3.56 9.19
C PHE A 78 18.27 -4.12 7.91
N SER A 79 17.55 -4.03 6.78
CA SER A 79 18.08 -4.48 5.49
C SER A 79 19.32 -3.68 5.06
N ARG A 80 19.31 -2.36 5.28
CA ARG A 80 20.43 -1.46 5.00
C ARG A 80 21.62 -1.72 5.91
N ARG A 81 21.38 -1.95 7.21
CA ARG A 81 22.44 -2.31 8.17
C ARG A 81 23.14 -3.60 7.79
N MET A 82 22.40 -4.55 7.23
CA MET A 82 22.94 -5.81 6.73
C MET A 82 23.47 -5.73 5.29
N GLU A 83 23.58 -4.53 4.72
CA GLU A 83 24.07 -4.27 3.37
C GLU A 83 23.35 -5.11 2.28
N MET A 84 22.04 -5.29 2.43
CA MET A 84 21.23 -6.07 1.50
C MET A 84 19.96 -5.35 1.06
N SER A 85 19.41 -5.75 -0.10
CA SER A 85 18.10 -5.26 -0.51
C SER A 85 17.01 -5.77 0.44
N LEU A 86 15.96 -4.96 0.63
CA LEU A 86 14.80 -5.36 1.43
C LEU A 86 14.18 -6.68 0.94
N LYS A 87 14.14 -6.91 -0.39
CA LYS A 87 13.71 -8.20 -0.99
C LYS A 87 14.50 -9.38 -0.40
N LYS A 88 15.83 -9.29 -0.43
CA LYS A 88 16.71 -10.37 0.04
C LYS A 88 16.56 -10.58 1.56
N PHE A 89 16.50 -9.49 2.31
CA PHE A 89 16.27 -9.50 3.76
C PHE A 89 14.98 -10.24 4.12
N LEU A 90 13.86 -9.89 3.47
CA LEU A 90 12.56 -10.52 3.73
C LEU A 90 12.55 -12.01 3.36
N CYS A 91 13.19 -12.40 2.26
CA CYS A 91 13.26 -13.82 1.87
C CYS A 91 14.04 -14.65 2.89
N ILE A 92 15.18 -14.15 3.38
CA ILE A 92 15.99 -14.82 4.40
C ILE A 92 15.18 -14.96 5.70
N ASN A 93 14.58 -13.87 6.18
CA ASN A 93 13.82 -13.88 7.44
C ASN A 93 12.55 -14.74 7.36
N SER A 94 11.98 -14.92 6.17
CA SER A 94 10.76 -15.69 5.96
C SER A 94 11.03 -17.13 5.48
N ASN A 95 12.29 -17.56 5.38
CA ASN A 95 12.71 -18.85 4.81
C ASN A 95 12.11 -19.14 3.41
N ILE A 96 12.06 -18.12 2.55
CA ILE A 96 11.55 -18.22 1.19
C ILE A 96 12.74 -18.29 0.22
N ASP A 97 12.66 -19.17 -0.79
CA ASP A 97 13.66 -19.27 -1.86
C ASP A 97 13.86 -17.92 -2.55
N LEU A 98 15.10 -17.56 -2.88
CA LEU A 98 15.43 -16.31 -3.57
C LEU A 98 15.08 -16.36 -5.07
N ASN A 99 14.60 -17.50 -5.58
CA ASN A 99 14.23 -17.71 -6.97
C ASN A 99 12.90 -17.04 -7.35
N PHE A 100 12.86 -15.71 -7.31
CA PHE A 100 11.74 -14.90 -7.77
C PHE A 100 12.17 -13.96 -8.89
N SER A 101 11.23 -13.68 -9.78
CA SER A 101 11.37 -12.64 -10.80
C SER A 101 11.95 -11.34 -10.21
N ASN A 102 12.84 -10.71 -10.96
CA ASN A 102 13.33 -9.37 -10.65
C ASN A 102 12.38 -8.27 -11.14
N GLU A 103 11.33 -8.67 -11.85
CA GLU A 103 10.30 -7.79 -12.38
C GLU A 103 8.94 -8.18 -11.77
N ILE A 104 8.20 -7.18 -11.32
CA ILE A 104 6.83 -7.32 -10.82
C ILE A 104 5.91 -6.67 -11.85
N GLU A 105 5.03 -7.46 -12.46
CA GLU A 105 4.02 -6.92 -13.38
C GLU A 105 2.99 -6.10 -12.60
N LEU A 106 2.77 -4.86 -13.04
CA LEU A 106 1.81 -3.95 -12.41
C LEU A 106 0.54 -3.82 -13.25
N TYR A 107 -0.56 -3.46 -12.60
CA TYR A 107 -1.79 -3.06 -13.28
C TYR A 107 -1.97 -1.54 -13.22
N ALA A 108 -2.61 -0.96 -14.24
CA ALA A 108 -2.96 0.45 -14.26
C ALA A 108 -4.29 0.69 -13.54
N ASN A 109 -4.29 1.48 -12.46
CA ASN A 109 -5.50 1.95 -11.82
C ASN A 109 -5.94 3.31 -12.39
N ILE A 110 -6.70 3.30 -13.48
CA ILE A 110 -7.14 4.52 -14.19
C ILE A 110 -8.14 5.36 -13.38
N ASN A 111 -8.70 4.82 -12.29
CA ASN A 111 -9.63 5.57 -11.46
C ASN A 111 -8.97 6.74 -10.75
N ARG A 112 -7.68 6.59 -10.42
CA ARG A 112 -6.88 7.61 -9.73
C ARG A 112 -6.57 8.80 -10.61
N SER A 113 -6.39 8.61 -11.93
CA SER A 113 -6.20 9.73 -12.87
C SER A 113 -7.47 10.54 -13.10
N LEU A 114 -8.62 10.02 -12.68
CA LEU A 114 -9.93 10.64 -12.83
C LEU A 114 -10.52 11.13 -11.49
N LEU A 115 -9.69 11.27 -10.45
CA LEU A 115 -10.09 11.99 -9.24
C LEU A 115 -9.96 13.50 -9.47
N PRO A 116 -10.78 14.33 -8.80
CA PRO A 116 -10.57 15.77 -8.77
C PRO A 116 -9.14 16.11 -8.35
N ASP A 117 -8.56 17.11 -9.01
CA ASP A 117 -7.22 17.60 -8.71
C ASP A 117 -7.26 19.11 -8.39
N ASN A 118 -6.08 19.75 -8.32
CA ASN A 118 -5.98 21.19 -8.04
C ASN A 118 -6.63 22.09 -9.12
N ASN A 119 -6.98 21.54 -10.28
CA ASN A 119 -7.67 22.23 -11.37
C ASN A 119 -9.19 22.00 -11.33
N GLY A 120 -9.69 21.23 -10.36
CA GLY A 120 -11.11 20.99 -10.13
C GLY A 120 -11.56 19.57 -10.48
N PRO A 121 -12.86 19.35 -10.67
CA PRO A 121 -13.40 18.03 -10.98
C PRO A 121 -12.97 17.56 -12.38
N VAL A 122 -12.69 16.27 -12.50
CA VAL A 122 -12.39 15.60 -13.77
C VAL A 122 -13.66 14.91 -14.27
N GLU A 123 -13.90 14.94 -15.59
CA GLU A 123 -15.03 14.23 -16.20
C GLU A 123 -14.85 12.71 -16.06
N ARG A 124 -15.90 12.01 -15.65
CA ARG A 124 -15.90 10.56 -15.37
C ARG A 124 -16.92 9.78 -16.21
N SER A 125 -17.05 10.14 -17.49
CA SER A 125 -17.88 9.43 -18.47
C SER A 125 -17.21 8.15 -18.98
N SER A 126 -17.98 7.19 -19.48
CA SER A 126 -17.43 5.96 -20.10
C SER A 126 -16.38 6.24 -21.18
N ARG A 127 -16.57 7.32 -21.96
CA ARG A 127 -15.61 7.76 -22.98
C ARG A 127 -14.28 8.19 -22.37
N THR A 128 -14.29 8.94 -21.27
CA THR A 128 -13.06 9.36 -20.60
C THR A 128 -12.29 8.15 -20.05
N PHE A 129 -12.99 7.21 -19.42
CA PHE A 129 -12.39 5.95 -18.97
C PHE A 129 -11.78 5.13 -20.11
N ALA A 130 -12.46 5.05 -21.26
CA ALA A 130 -11.93 4.35 -22.44
C ALA A 130 -10.63 5.01 -22.94
N ASN A 131 -10.56 6.34 -22.97
CA ASN A 131 -9.36 7.07 -23.36
C ASN A 131 -8.20 6.81 -22.39
N GLU A 132 -8.46 6.82 -21.07
CA GLU A 132 -7.46 6.51 -20.05
C GLU A 132 -6.95 5.07 -20.13
N ALA A 133 -7.85 4.11 -20.41
CA ALA A 133 -7.48 2.72 -20.63
C ALA A 133 -6.56 2.57 -21.86
N LEU A 134 -6.90 3.20 -22.98
CA LEU A 134 -6.05 3.22 -24.18
C LEU A 134 -4.69 3.87 -23.90
N SER A 135 -4.66 4.94 -23.10
CA SER A 135 -3.41 5.59 -22.66
C SER A 135 -2.56 4.67 -21.78
N ALA A 136 -3.17 3.92 -20.86
CA ALA A 136 -2.47 2.94 -20.03
C ALA A 136 -1.86 1.80 -20.88
N VAL A 137 -2.62 1.27 -21.84
CA VAL A 137 -2.10 0.23 -22.76
C VAL A 137 -0.94 0.76 -23.60
N LYS A 138 -1.04 1.99 -24.11
CA LYS A 138 0.08 2.65 -24.84
C LYS A 138 1.34 2.82 -23.98
N ARG A 139 1.20 2.94 -22.66
CA ARG A 139 2.32 2.99 -21.70
C ARG A 139 2.87 1.61 -21.32
N GLY A 140 2.33 0.52 -21.89
CA GLY A 140 2.81 -0.85 -21.69
C GLY A 140 2.08 -1.65 -20.61
N PHE A 141 1.01 -1.12 -20.01
CA PHE A 141 0.21 -1.90 -19.07
C PHE A 141 -0.62 -2.95 -19.80
N LYS A 142 -0.55 -4.20 -19.35
CA LYS A 142 -1.37 -5.31 -19.88
C LYS A 142 -2.69 -5.49 -19.12
N THR A 143 -2.76 -5.00 -17.89
CA THR A 143 -3.94 -5.10 -17.03
C THR A 143 -4.39 -3.71 -16.58
N VAL A 144 -5.67 -3.42 -16.71
CA VAL A 144 -6.28 -2.13 -16.35
C VAL A 144 -7.44 -2.34 -15.39
N LYS A 145 -7.41 -1.65 -14.25
CA LYS A 145 -8.51 -1.62 -13.27
C LYS A 145 -9.41 -0.43 -13.53
N CYS A 146 -10.65 -0.70 -13.92
CA CYS A 146 -11.72 0.29 -14.12
C CYS A 146 -12.74 0.23 -12.97
N ALA A 147 -13.14 1.38 -12.43
CA ALA A 147 -14.27 1.54 -11.53
C ALA A 147 -15.55 1.83 -12.33
N PRO A 148 -16.74 1.77 -11.71
CA PRO A 148 -17.97 2.20 -12.34
C PRO A 148 -17.91 3.68 -12.76
N PHE A 149 -18.59 3.99 -13.86
CA PHE A 149 -18.74 5.35 -14.38
C PHE A 149 -19.80 6.12 -13.58
N ASP A 150 -19.71 7.45 -13.54
CA ASP A 150 -20.69 8.28 -12.81
C ASP A 150 -22.11 8.16 -13.40
N GLU A 151 -22.20 7.82 -14.68
CA GLU A 151 -23.45 7.53 -15.39
C GLU A 151 -24.08 6.17 -15.05
N CYS A 152 -23.34 5.26 -14.42
CA CYS A 152 -23.85 3.96 -13.98
C CYS A 152 -24.69 4.11 -12.70
N LYS A 153 -26.02 4.17 -12.86
CA LYS A 153 -26.97 4.24 -11.73
C LYS A 153 -27.54 2.85 -11.44
N ALA A 154 -27.35 2.38 -10.21
CA ALA A 154 -28.05 1.22 -9.68
C ALA A 154 -29.43 1.62 -9.10
N PRO A 155 -30.45 0.75 -9.17
CA PRO A 155 -30.43 -0.58 -9.77
C PRO A 155 -30.38 -0.52 -11.31
N PHE A 156 -29.71 -1.49 -11.93
CA PHE A 156 -29.70 -1.62 -13.39
C PHE A 156 -31.09 -2.10 -13.83
N ASN A 157 -31.81 -1.24 -14.56
CA ASN A 157 -33.18 -1.53 -14.98
C ASN A 157 -33.27 -2.59 -16.10
N THR A 158 -32.14 -2.93 -16.69
CA THR A 158 -32.05 -3.89 -17.81
C THR A 158 -31.33 -5.14 -17.32
N GLN A 159 -32.01 -6.28 -17.40
CA GLN A 159 -31.39 -7.58 -17.15
C GLN A 159 -30.57 -8.00 -18.39
N ASN A 160 -29.50 -8.78 -18.21
CA ASN A 160 -28.68 -9.38 -19.27
C ASN A 160 -27.93 -8.41 -20.21
N CYS A 161 -27.60 -7.20 -19.76
CA CYS A 161 -26.76 -6.26 -20.52
C CYS A 161 -25.27 -6.32 -20.17
N LEU A 162 -24.85 -7.27 -19.34
CA LEU A 162 -23.44 -7.59 -19.15
C LEU A 162 -22.96 -8.42 -20.36
N PRO A 163 -21.78 -8.12 -20.93
CA PRO A 163 -21.14 -9.00 -21.92
C PRO A 163 -21.03 -10.43 -21.38
N SER A 164 -21.09 -11.43 -22.24
CA SER A 164 -21.01 -12.85 -21.84
C SER A 164 -19.77 -13.14 -20.99
N GLU A 165 -18.65 -12.49 -21.32
CA GLU A 165 -17.38 -12.56 -20.60
C GLU A 165 -17.49 -12.03 -19.16
N ALA A 166 -18.31 -11.01 -18.92
CA ALA A 166 -18.56 -10.46 -17.59
C ALA A 166 -19.55 -11.32 -16.78
N ILE A 167 -20.41 -12.10 -17.45
CA ILE A 167 -21.36 -13.03 -16.81
C ILE A 167 -20.64 -14.29 -16.31
N VAL A 168 -19.70 -14.81 -17.12
CA VAL A 168 -18.94 -16.03 -16.79
C VAL A 168 -17.91 -15.78 -15.69
N GLY A 169 -17.47 -14.52 -15.53
CA GLY A 169 -16.35 -14.17 -14.65
C GLY A 169 -15.01 -14.50 -15.31
N LEU A 170 -13.93 -13.89 -14.83
CA LEU A 170 -12.58 -14.33 -15.19
C LEU A 170 -12.34 -15.68 -14.52
N GLU A 171 -12.11 -16.73 -15.32
CA GLU A 171 -11.58 -18.01 -14.83
C GLU A 171 -10.23 -17.82 -14.12
#